data_AF-A0AAP5I9T9-F1
#
_entry.id   AF-A0AAP5I9T9-F1
#
_cell.length_a   1.000
_cell.length_b   1.000
_cell.length_c   1.000
_cell.angle_alpha   90.00
_cell.angle_beta   90.00
_cell.angle_gamma   90.00
#
_symmetry.space_group_name_H-M   'P 1'
#
loop_
_entity.id
_entity.type
_entity.pdbx_description
1 polymer ?
#
loop_
_entity_poly.entity_id
_entity_poly.type
_entity_poly.pdbx_seq_one_letter_code
_entity_poly.pdbx_strand_id
1 'polypeptide(L)'
;MTAETIIPSLTSLEYILYIDNNGQLPEEFQSKIGVYAIFDQEKILQFVGYSRDVYLSLKQHLVRQPKNCYWVKIQTIERPSRTFLENVEKFWIEENGSVPSGNGNEKEKWTQPINVKAFMLGDEQANYDNPANDEMTQIKIIKNVARRIETEILEELESRGLQTQLRFNPKLKEQGLLDLK
;
A
#
# COMPACT_ATOMS: atom_id res chain seq x y z
N MET A 1 -2.19 -13.06 36.34
CA MET A 1 -2.94 -13.82 35.32
C MET A 1 -2.83 -13.05 34.03
N THR A 2 -1.94 -13.48 33.13
CA THR A 2 -1.83 -12.91 31.78
C THR A 2 -3.09 -13.30 31.03
N ALA A 3 -3.91 -12.31 30.65
CA ALA A 3 -4.96 -12.56 29.68
C ALA A 3 -4.27 -13.16 28.45
N GLU A 4 -4.58 -14.43 28.16
CA GLU A 4 -4.25 -15.01 26.86
C GLU A 4 -4.92 -14.12 25.82
N THR A 5 -4.12 -13.35 25.09
CA THR A 5 -4.64 -12.47 24.04
C THR A 5 -5.15 -13.37 22.93
N ILE A 6 -6.45 -13.69 22.96
CA ILE A 6 -7.11 -14.52 21.96
C ILE A 6 -6.85 -13.88 20.58
N ILE A 7 -6.26 -14.65 19.67
CA ILE A 7 -6.05 -14.22 18.28
C ILE A 7 -7.43 -14.23 17.60
N PRO A 8 -7.92 -13.09 17.09
CA PRO A 8 -9.21 -13.04 16.43
C PRO A 8 -9.16 -13.74 15.07
N SER A 9 -10.25 -14.41 14.72
CA SER A 9 -10.43 -15.00 13.39
C SER A 9 -10.68 -13.93 12.35
N LEU A 10 -10.01 -14.04 11.20
CA LEU A 10 -10.20 -13.16 10.06
C LEU A 10 -11.67 -13.21 9.58
N THR A 11 -12.27 -14.39 9.54
CA THR A 11 -13.68 -14.56 9.12
C THR A 11 -14.67 -13.86 10.05
N SER A 12 -14.37 -13.75 11.35
CA SER A 12 -15.24 -13.07 12.33
C SER A 12 -15.22 -11.55 12.25
N LEU A 13 -14.21 -10.95 11.62
CA LEU A 13 -14.11 -9.49 11.51
C LEU A 13 -14.98 -8.95 10.37
N GLU A 14 -15.51 -7.76 10.56
CA GLU A 14 -16.30 -7.05 9.56
C GLU A 14 -15.41 -6.47 8.45
N TYR A 15 -15.94 -6.46 7.23
CA TYR A 15 -15.29 -5.76 6.12
C TYR A 15 -15.57 -4.26 6.22
N ILE A 16 -14.49 -3.49 6.18
CA ILE A 16 -14.52 -2.03 6.09
C ILE A 16 -14.19 -1.63 4.66
N LEU A 17 -14.90 -0.65 4.12
CA LEU A 17 -14.58 -0.07 2.82
C LEU A 17 -13.22 0.63 2.88
N TYR A 18 -12.38 0.40 1.88
CA TYR A 18 -11.09 1.11 1.79
C TYR A 18 -11.28 2.60 1.46
N ILE A 19 -12.27 2.90 0.62
CA ILE A 19 -12.74 4.23 0.28
C ILE A 19 -14.24 4.21 0.55
N ASP A 20 -14.69 5.00 1.52
CA ASP A 20 -16.11 5.07 1.89
C ASP A 20 -16.94 5.88 0.88
N ASN A 21 -18.25 5.99 1.12
CA ASN A 21 -19.17 6.75 0.26
C ASN A 21 -18.86 8.26 0.22
N ASN A 22 -18.04 8.77 1.14
CA ASN A 22 -17.58 10.17 1.18
C ASN A 22 -16.18 10.33 0.56
N GLY A 23 -15.64 9.27 -0.04
CA GLY A 23 -14.30 9.26 -0.62
C GLY A 23 -13.18 9.30 0.41
N GLN A 24 -13.43 8.91 1.65
CA GLN A 24 -12.45 8.91 2.73
C GLN A 24 -11.92 7.50 3.01
N LEU A 25 -10.66 7.43 3.42
CA LEU A 25 -10.10 6.22 4.02
C LEU A 25 -10.62 6.05 5.47
N PRO A 26 -10.45 4.86 6.08
CA PRO A 26 -10.81 4.60 7.48
C PRO A 26 -10.00 5.41 8.51
N GLU A 27 -10.32 6.69 8.68
CA GLU A 27 -9.61 7.65 9.54
C GLU A 27 -9.61 7.28 11.03
N GLU A 28 -10.59 6.49 11.49
CA GLU A 28 -10.68 6.01 12.87
C GLU A 28 -9.47 5.17 13.30
N PHE A 29 -8.71 4.65 12.32
CA PHE A 29 -7.48 3.89 12.55
C PHE A 29 -6.20 4.74 12.52
N GLN A 30 -6.33 6.07 12.47
CA GLN A 30 -5.20 6.97 12.56
C GLN A 30 -4.44 6.79 13.88
N SER A 31 -3.13 6.59 13.78
CA SER A 31 -2.24 6.36 14.93
C SER A 31 -2.63 5.16 15.80
N LYS A 32 -3.45 4.24 15.26
CA LYS A 32 -3.76 2.97 15.91
C LYS A 32 -2.72 1.93 15.53
N ILE A 33 -2.32 1.14 16.54
CA ILE A 33 -1.47 -0.03 16.37
C ILE A 33 -2.37 -1.23 16.09
N GLY A 34 -2.06 -2.02 15.07
CA GLY A 34 -2.89 -3.16 14.72
C GLY A 34 -2.39 -4.00 13.56
N VAL A 35 -3.09 -5.10 13.32
CA VAL A 35 -2.97 -5.97 12.13
C VAL A 35 -4.14 -5.65 11.22
N TYR A 36 -3.88 -5.69 9.91
CA TYR A 36 -4.88 -5.44 8.89
C TYR A 36 -4.70 -6.42 7.73
N ALA A 37 -5.82 -6.80 7.12
CA ALA A 37 -5.91 -7.64 5.94
C ALA A 37 -6.62 -6.85 4.84
N ILE A 38 -5.99 -6.75 3.66
CA ILE A 38 -6.45 -6.00 2.50
C ILE A 38 -6.99 -6.97 1.46
N PHE A 39 -8.15 -6.66 0.91
CA PHE A 39 -8.84 -7.46 -0.07
C PHE A 39 -9.16 -6.65 -1.32
N ASP A 40 -9.20 -7.32 -2.47
CA ASP A 40 -9.64 -6.75 -3.74
C ASP A 40 -11.17 -6.61 -3.82
N GLN A 41 -11.69 -6.17 -4.96
CA GLN A 41 -13.12 -5.94 -5.16
C GLN A 41 -13.97 -7.19 -4.90
N GLU A 42 -13.46 -8.37 -5.22
CA GLU A 42 -14.11 -9.67 -5.07
C GLU A 42 -13.96 -10.25 -3.65
N LYS A 43 -13.36 -9.50 -2.74
CA LYS A 43 -13.04 -9.91 -1.36
C LYS A 43 -12.04 -11.06 -1.30
N ILE A 44 -11.17 -11.19 -2.29
CA ILE A 44 -10.03 -12.10 -2.26
C ILE A 44 -8.90 -11.43 -1.47
N LEU A 45 -8.26 -12.17 -0.55
CA LEU A 45 -7.19 -11.65 0.30
C LEU A 45 -5.94 -11.38 -0.53
N GLN A 46 -5.47 -10.13 -0.50
CA GLN A 46 -4.33 -9.67 -1.29
C GLN A 46 -3.07 -9.44 -0.45
N PHE A 47 -3.25 -8.97 0.80
CA PHE A 47 -2.16 -8.66 1.71
C PHE A 47 -2.60 -8.71 3.17
N VAL A 48 -1.73 -9.20 4.06
CA VAL A 48 -1.84 -9.04 5.51
C VAL A 48 -0.59 -8.33 6.02
N GLY A 49 -0.76 -7.37 6.91
CA GLY A 49 0.37 -6.71 7.57
C GLY A 49 -0.02 -6.09 8.88
N TYR A 50 0.97 -5.55 9.59
CA TYR A 50 0.76 -4.86 10.86
C TYR A 50 1.53 -3.56 10.90
N SER A 51 1.06 -2.63 11.73
CA SER A 51 1.70 -1.32 11.87
C SER A 51 1.45 -0.70 13.23
N ARG A 52 2.26 0.32 13.55
CA ARG A 52 2.01 1.23 14.65
C ARG A 52 1.06 2.37 14.27
N ASP A 53 0.86 2.60 12.97
CA ASP A 53 -0.13 3.50 12.42
C ASP A 53 -0.79 2.80 11.22
N VAL A 54 -1.92 2.16 11.48
CA VAL A 54 -2.67 1.41 10.46
C VAL A 54 -3.09 2.33 9.32
N TYR A 55 -3.68 3.49 9.62
CA TYR A 55 -4.12 4.46 8.60
C TYR A 55 -2.98 4.91 7.68
N LEU A 56 -1.80 5.22 8.22
CA LEU A 56 -0.64 5.58 7.40
C LEU A 56 -0.26 4.45 6.44
N SER A 57 -0.30 3.21 6.93
CA SER A 57 0.05 2.04 6.13
C SER A 57 -0.98 1.80 5.03
N LEU A 58 -2.28 2.00 5.32
CA LEU A 58 -3.34 1.90 4.32
C LEU A 58 -3.16 2.93 3.20
N LYS A 59 -2.83 4.19 3.53
CA LYS A 59 -2.52 5.20 2.51
C LYS A 59 -1.38 4.76 1.57
N GLN A 60 -0.32 4.18 2.13
CA GLN A 60 0.82 3.69 1.34
C GLN A 60 0.43 2.54 0.43
N HIS A 61 -0.30 1.55 0.95
CA HIS A 61 -0.79 0.43 0.15
C HIS A 61 -1.72 0.90 -0.98
N LEU A 62 -2.58 1.88 -0.71
CA LEU A 62 -3.52 2.41 -1.69
C LEU A 62 -2.83 3.00 -2.92
N VAL A 63 -1.74 3.76 -2.74
CA VAL A 63 -1.00 4.31 -3.90
C VAL A 63 -0.14 3.26 -4.60
N ARG A 64 0.34 2.26 -3.87
CA ARG A 64 1.17 1.19 -4.43
C ARG A 64 0.34 0.17 -5.22
N GLN A 65 -0.88 -0.11 -4.75
CA GLN A 65 -1.78 -1.14 -5.25
C GLN A 65 -3.22 -0.61 -5.38
N PRO A 66 -3.46 0.44 -6.18
CA PRO A 66 -4.77 1.11 -6.25
C PRO A 66 -5.89 0.22 -6.76
N LYS A 67 -5.57 -0.88 -7.46
CA LYS A 67 -6.54 -1.86 -7.99
C LYS A 67 -6.79 -3.05 -7.06
N ASN A 68 -6.08 -3.15 -5.94
CA ASN A 68 -6.18 -4.30 -5.02
C ASN A 68 -6.61 -3.89 -3.60
N CYS A 69 -6.94 -2.62 -3.38
CA CYS A 69 -7.30 -2.05 -2.08
C CYS A 69 -8.78 -1.64 -2.04
N TYR A 70 -9.70 -2.60 -1.88
CA TYR A 70 -11.16 -2.35 -1.87
C TYR A 70 -11.81 -2.58 -0.51
N TRP A 71 -11.37 -3.60 0.22
CA TRP A 71 -11.83 -3.87 1.58
C TRP A 71 -10.67 -4.06 2.52
N VAL A 72 -10.92 -3.79 3.79
CA VAL A 72 -9.96 -4.04 4.86
C VAL A 72 -10.65 -4.67 6.06
N LYS A 73 -9.98 -5.61 6.71
CA LYS A 73 -10.32 -6.11 8.05
C LYS A 73 -9.20 -5.72 9.00
N ILE A 74 -9.52 -5.21 10.20
CA ILE A 74 -8.53 -4.62 11.10
C ILE A 74 -8.76 -5.13 12.53
N GLN A 75 -7.66 -5.50 13.19
CA GLN A 75 -7.61 -5.72 14.63
C GLN A 75 -6.62 -4.74 15.26
N THR A 76 -7.11 -3.85 16.10
CA THR A 76 -6.25 -2.93 16.86
C THR A 76 -5.84 -3.51 18.21
N ILE A 77 -4.70 -3.07 18.74
CA ILE A 77 -4.24 -3.35 20.10
C ILE A 77 -3.87 -2.07 20.84
N GLU A 78 -4.15 -2.02 22.13
CA GLU A 78 -3.79 -0.87 22.96
C GLU A 78 -2.32 -0.92 23.41
N ARG A 79 -1.83 -2.12 23.74
CA ARG A 79 -0.46 -2.34 24.19
C ARG A 79 0.39 -2.84 23.02
N PRO A 80 1.41 -2.10 22.56
CA PRO A 80 2.27 -2.54 21.48
C PRO A 80 2.91 -3.90 21.81
N SER A 81 2.69 -4.89 20.95
CA SER A 81 3.31 -6.21 21.07
C SER A 81 3.60 -6.75 19.68
N ARG A 82 4.88 -6.70 19.28
CA ARG A 82 5.30 -7.19 17.97
C ARG A 82 4.99 -8.68 17.78
N THR A 83 5.28 -9.48 18.81
CA THR A 83 5.01 -10.93 18.79
C THR A 83 3.52 -11.23 18.60
N PHE A 84 2.63 -10.49 19.26
CA PHE A 84 1.19 -10.66 19.05
C PHE A 84 0.79 -10.31 17.62
N LEU A 85 1.25 -9.16 17.10
CA LEU A 85 0.94 -8.72 15.73
C LEU A 85 1.43 -9.74 14.67
N GLU A 86 2.66 -10.25 14.82
CA GLU A 86 3.23 -11.27 13.92
C GLU A 86 2.46 -12.61 13.99
N ASN A 87 1.96 -12.98 15.18
CA ASN A 87 1.15 -14.20 15.34
C ASN A 87 -0.21 -14.06 14.67
N VAL A 88 -0.87 -12.91 14.81
CA VAL A 88 -2.17 -12.64 14.14
C VAL A 88 -1.98 -12.60 12.62
N GLU A 89 -0.92 -11.95 12.11
CA GLU A 89 -0.61 -11.94 10.67
C GLU A 89 -0.45 -13.36 10.11
N LYS A 90 0.38 -14.19 10.75
CA LYS A 90 0.58 -15.60 10.34
C LYS A 90 -0.72 -16.38 10.38
N PHE A 91 -1.47 -16.24 11.47
CA PHE A 91 -2.74 -16.93 11.64
C PHE A 91 -3.76 -16.55 10.55
N TRP A 92 -3.87 -15.28 10.17
CA TRP A 92 -4.77 -14.85 9.09
C TRP A 92 -4.34 -15.37 7.71
N ILE A 93 -3.03 -15.45 7.44
CA ILE A 93 -2.51 -16.04 6.19
C ILE A 93 -2.80 -17.55 6.16
N GLU A 94 -2.63 -18.25 7.27
CA GLU A 94 -2.95 -19.67 7.40
C GLU A 94 -4.46 -19.93 7.28
N GLU A 95 -5.29 -19.13 7.94
CA GLU A 95 -6.76 -19.19 7.88
C GLU A 95 -7.30 -18.99 6.45
N ASN A 96 -6.64 -18.15 5.65
CA ASN A 96 -6.96 -17.96 4.24
C ASN A 96 -6.70 -19.22 3.37
N GLY A 97 -5.93 -20.19 3.87
CA GLY A 97 -5.62 -21.45 3.18
C GLY A 97 -4.59 -21.33 2.05
N SER A 98 -4.16 -20.12 1.72
CA SER A 98 -3.10 -19.85 0.75
C SER A 98 -2.41 -18.53 1.06
N VAL A 99 -1.13 -18.41 0.68
CA VAL A 99 -0.36 -17.18 0.87
C VAL A 99 -0.82 -16.15 -0.17
N PRO A 100 -1.33 -14.98 0.25
CA PRO A 100 -1.67 -13.89 -0.68
C PRO A 100 -0.46 -13.45 -1.49
N SER A 101 -0.65 -13.01 -2.75
CA SER A 101 0.48 -12.59 -3.60
C SER A 101 1.30 -11.48 -2.96
N GLY A 102 0.64 -10.53 -2.28
CA GLY A 102 1.28 -9.44 -1.54
C GLY A 102 2.07 -9.86 -0.30
N ASN A 103 1.87 -11.07 0.23
CA ASN A 103 2.72 -11.65 1.27
C ASN A 103 3.79 -12.60 0.71
N GLY A 104 3.68 -12.96 -0.58
CA GLY A 104 4.57 -13.87 -1.29
C GLY A 104 5.38 -13.17 -2.38
N ASN A 105 5.17 -13.58 -3.63
CA ASN A 105 5.94 -13.17 -4.81
C ASN A 105 5.84 -11.68 -5.15
N GLU A 106 4.75 -11.01 -4.75
CA GLU A 106 4.54 -9.59 -5.03
C GLU A 106 4.81 -8.69 -3.82
N LYS A 107 5.38 -9.23 -2.73
CA LYS A 107 5.60 -8.49 -1.48
C LYS A 107 6.29 -7.15 -1.64
N GLU A 108 7.25 -7.05 -2.55
CA GLU A 108 7.96 -5.79 -2.80
C GLU A 108 7.02 -4.71 -3.37
N LYS A 109 6.04 -5.09 -4.21
CA LYS A 109 5.06 -4.15 -4.76
C LYS A 109 4.13 -3.56 -3.69
N TRP A 110 3.99 -4.21 -2.55
CA TRP A 110 3.19 -3.74 -1.41
C TRP A 110 4.03 -2.97 -0.39
N THR A 111 5.29 -3.36 -0.20
CA THR A 111 6.11 -2.88 0.92
C THR A 111 7.14 -1.81 0.54
N GLN A 112 7.54 -1.72 -0.74
CA GLN A 112 8.55 -0.78 -1.22
C GLN A 112 7.93 0.40 -1.96
N PRO A 113 8.62 1.55 -2.02
CA PRO A 113 8.31 2.63 -2.96
C PRO A 113 8.23 2.10 -4.40
N ILE A 114 7.34 2.71 -5.19
CA ILE A 114 7.17 2.33 -6.60
C ILE A 114 8.42 2.74 -7.37
N ASN A 115 9.11 1.77 -7.97
CA ASN A 115 10.22 2.04 -8.88
C ASN A 115 9.68 2.40 -10.27
N VAL A 116 9.74 3.69 -10.61
CA VAL A 116 9.13 4.22 -11.83
C VAL A 116 9.84 3.77 -13.10
N LYS A 117 11.09 3.30 -13.00
CA LYS A 117 11.83 2.75 -14.15
C LYS A 117 11.14 1.54 -14.77
N ALA A 118 10.47 0.73 -13.95
CA ALA A 118 9.74 -0.45 -14.41
C ALA A 118 8.53 -0.10 -15.31
N PHE A 119 8.15 1.18 -15.39
CA PHE A 119 6.99 1.67 -16.13
C PHE A 119 7.37 2.70 -17.20
N MET A 120 8.65 2.79 -17.56
CA MET A 120 9.08 3.61 -18.68
C MET A 120 8.48 3.09 -19.99
N LEU A 121 7.96 4.02 -20.79
CA LEU A 121 7.60 3.74 -22.17
C LEU A 121 8.86 3.66 -23.04
N GLY A 122 8.74 3.09 -24.24
CA GLY A 122 9.88 2.85 -25.13
C GLY A 122 10.73 4.10 -25.39
N ASP A 123 10.10 5.23 -25.71
CA ASP A 123 10.80 6.49 -25.95
C ASP A 123 11.42 7.08 -24.67
N GLU A 124 10.76 6.91 -23.51
CA GLU A 124 11.28 7.37 -22.22
C GLU A 124 12.53 6.57 -21.83
N GLN A 125 12.50 5.26 -22.02
CA GLN A 125 13.62 4.36 -21.75
C GLN A 125 14.79 4.66 -22.69
N ALA A 126 14.53 4.78 -24.00
CA ALA A 126 15.56 5.10 -24.99
C ALA A 126 16.24 6.46 -24.70
N ASN A 127 15.45 7.46 -24.27
CA ASN A 127 15.99 8.75 -23.86
C ASN A 127 16.79 8.63 -22.56
N TYR A 128 16.32 7.86 -21.57
CA TYR A 128 17.03 7.68 -20.30
C TYR A 128 18.40 7.01 -20.49
N ASP A 129 18.47 5.97 -21.34
CA ASP A 129 19.68 5.18 -21.60
C ASP A 129 20.63 5.83 -22.62
N ASN A 130 20.26 6.97 -23.21
CA ASN A 130 21.08 7.64 -24.20
C ASN A 130 22.44 8.06 -23.58
N PRO A 131 23.57 7.55 -24.08
CA PRO A 131 24.90 7.82 -23.51
C PRO A 131 25.34 9.29 -23.66
N ALA A 132 24.66 10.08 -24.49
CA ALA A 132 24.90 11.51 -24.61
C ALA A 132 24.28 12.33 -23.46
N ASN A 133 23.39 11.74 -22.66
CA ASN A 133 22.73 12.42 -21.56
C ASN A 133 23.60 12.42 -20.31
N ASP A 134 23.73 13.59 -19.69
CA ASP A 134 24.33 13.74 -18.38
C ASP A 134 23.36 13.31 -17.26
N GLU A 135 23.88 13.18 -16.04
CA GLU A 135 23.09 12.79 -14.86
C GLU A 135 21.91 13.74 -14.62
N MET A 136 22.09 15.05 -14.87
CA MET A 136 21.02 16.03 -14.71
C MET A 136 19.87 15.79 -15.69
N THR A 137 20.16 15.40 -16.92
CA THR A 137 19.16 15.07 -17.93
C THR A 137 18.44 13.77 -17.58
N GLN A 138 19.16 12.74 -17.12
CA GLN A 138 18.55 11.50 -16.63
C GLN A 138 17.61 11.75 -15.44
N ILE A 139 18.00 12.63 -14.50
CA ILE A 139 17.16 13.05 -13.37
C ILE A 139 15.88 13.77 -13.86
N LYS A 140 15.96 14.60 -14.90
CA LYS A 140 14.76 15.24 -15.47
C LYS A 140 13.81 14.22 -16.09
N ILE A 141 14.35 13.26 -16.84
CA ILE A 141 13.56 12.20 -17.49
C ILE A 141 12.85 11.36 -16.43
N ILE A 142 13.59 10.85 -15.44
CA ILE A 142 12.99 10.00 -14.40
C ILE A 142 11.94 10.75 -13.56
N LYS A 143 12.12 12.05 -13.31
CA LYS A 143 11.11 12.89 -12.64
C LYS A 143 9.85 13.05 -13.47
N ASN A 144 9.96 13.11 -14.80
CA ASN A 144 8.79 13.19 -15.68
C ASN A 144 8.01 11.87 -15.69
N VAL A 145 8.72 10.73 -15.77
CA VAL A 145 8.12 9.40 -15.63
C VAL A 145 7.41 9.27 -14.27
N ALA A 146 8.05 9.71 -13.19
CA ALA A 146 7.44 9.70 -11.86
C ALA A 146 6.19 10.59 -11.76
N ARG A 147 6.17 11.75 -12.41
CA ARG A 147 4.96 12.60 -12.44
C ARG A 147 3.83 11.96 -13.22
N ARG A 148 4.14 11.33 -14.37
CA ARG A 148 3.14 10.63 -15.18
C ARG A 148 2.47 9.51 -14.38
N ILE A 149 3.26 8.63 -13.76
CA ILE A 149 2.73 7.52 -12.94
C ILE A 149 1.94 8.04 -11.73
N GLU A 150 2.41 9.11 -11.08
CA GLU A 150 1.64 9.75 -10.01
C GLU A 150 0.27 10.24 -10.50
N THR A 151 0.21 10.89 -11.67
CA THR A 151 -1.05 11.29 -12.29
C THR A 151 -1.94 10.09 -12.57
N GLU A 152 -1.42 9.02 -13.18
CA GLU A 152 -2.18 7.80 -13.46
C GLU A 152 -2.76 7.16 -12.18
N ILE A 153 -1.97 7.11 -11.09
CA ILE A 153 -2.44 6.60 -9.79
C ILE A 153 -3.55 7.49 -9.22
N LEU A 154 -3.39 8.81 -9.27
CA LEU A 154 -4.38 9.75 -8.73
C LEU A 154 -5.68 9.71 -9.54
N GLU A 155 -5.61 9.63 -10.86
CA GLU A 155 -6.78 9.50 -11.74
C GLU A 155 -7.53 8.18 -11.47
N GLU A 156 -6.82 7.06 -11.31
CA GLU A 156 -7.43 5.78 -10.93
C GLU A 156 -8.16 5.91 -9.58
N LEU A 157 -7.53 6.50 -8.57
CA LEU A 157 -8.14 6.65 -7.25
C LEU A 157 -9.32 7.62 -7.25
N GLU A 158 -9.24 8.71 -8.01
CA GLU A 158 -10.35 9.66 -8.20
C GLU A 158 -11.54 8.96 -8.89
N SER A 159 -11.28 8.11 -9.90
CA SER A 159 -12.32 7.31 -10.55
C SER A 159 -13.00 6.32 -9.60
N ARG A 160 -12.29 5.89 -8.55
CA ARG A 160 -12.80 5.07 -7.43
C ARG A 160 -13.52 5.89 -6.35
N GLY A 161 -13.63 7.20 -6.54
CA GLY A 161 -14.34 8.12 -5.63
C GLY A 161 -13.47 8.71 -4.52
N LEU A 162 -12.15 8.52 -4.54
CA LEU A 162 -11.28 9.07 -3.50
C LEU A 162 -11.35 10.61 -3.49
N GLN A 163 -11.59 11.17 -2.31
CA GLN A 163 -11.55 12.61 -2.02
C GLN A 163 -10.40 12.98 -1.08
N THR A 164 -9.86 12.02 -0.32
CA THR A 164 -8.69 12.23 0.54
C THR A 164 -7.48 12.72 -0.25
N GLN A 165 -6.85 13.80 0.19
CA GLN A 165 -5.64 14.31 -0.44
C GLN A 165 -4.41 13.43 -0.15
N LEU A 166 -3.76 12.97 -1.20
CA LEU A 166 -2.52 12.19 -1.11
C LEU A 166 -1.33 13.04 -1.56
N ARG A 167 -0.29 13.09 -0.72
CA ARG A 167 0.91 13.87 -0.98
C ARG A 167 2.13 12.97 -1.14
N PHE A 168 2.56 12.80 -2.39
CA PHE A 168 3.81 12.13 -2.72
C PHE A 168 5.03 12.94 -2.30
N ASN A 169 6.13 12.25 -1.98
CA ASN A 169 7.39 12.87 -1.59
C ASN A 169 8.16 13.35 -2.85
N PRO A 170 8.32 14.67 -3.06
CA PRO A 170 8.99 15.18 -4.27
C PRO A 170 10.47 14.79 -4.38
N LYS A 171 11.14 14.51 -3.26
CA LYS A 171 12.56 14.12 -3.25
C LYS A 171 12.78 12.71 -3.80
N LEU A 172 11.82 11.80 -3.59
CA LEU A 172 11.93 10.42 -4.09
C LEU A 172 11.85 10.36 -5.62
N LYS A 173 11.12 11.29 -6.25
CA LYS A 173 11.02 11.36 -7.71
C LYS A 173 12.36 11.51 -8.40
N GLU A 174 13.33 12.16 -7.76
CA GLU A 174 14.68 12.36 -8.30
C GLU A 174 15.49 11.05 -8.32
N GLN A 175 15.10 10.08 -7.49
CA GLN A 175 15.69 8.74 -7.41
C GLN A 175 14.91 7.71 -8.24
N GLY A 176 13.85 8.15 -8.94
CA GLY A 176 12.94 7.24 -9.64
C GLY A 176 12.05 6.43 -8.72
N LEU A 177 11.74 6.96 -7.55
CA LEU A 177 10.85 6.34 -6.58
C LEU A 177 9.60 7.20 -6.39
N LEU A 178 8.45 6.56 -6.20
CA LEU A 178 7.21 7.21 -5.75
C LEU A 178 6.74 6.56 -4.46
N ASP A 179 6.54 7.40 -3.45
CA ASP A 179 5.89 7.05 -2.20
C ASP A 179 5.31 8.30 -1.53
N LEU A 180 4.43 8.09 -0.56
CA LEU A 180 3.87 9.17 0.24
C LEU A 180 4.88 9.78 1.22
N LYS A 181 4.60 11.01 1.65
CA LYS A 181 5.38 11.74 2.65
C LYS A 181 5.09 11.29 4.08
#